data_AF-A0A3D1J6F0-F1
#
_entry.id   AF-A0A3D1J6F0-F1
#
_cell.length_a   1.000
_cell.length_b   1.000
_cell.length_c   1.000
_cell.angle_alpha   90.00
_cell.angle_beta   90.00
_cell.angle_gamma   90.00
#
_symmetry.space_group_name_H-M   'P 1'
#
loop_
_entity.id
_entity.type
_entity.pdbx_description
1 polymer ?
#
loop_
_entity_poly.entity_id
_entity_poly.type
_entity_poly.pdbx_seq_one_letter_code
_entity_poly.pdbx_strand_id
1 'polypeptide(L)' 'MENQNKIYHFVGIKGSGMSSLALVLHEKGYRVQGSDVEEYFFTQRDLEKAGIALLPFDKENIQPEMVIIQGNAFPDTHP' A
#
# COMPACT_ATOMS: atom_id res chain seq x y z
N MET A 1 -18.94 11.36 4.46
CA MET A 1 -17.51 11.15 4.80
C MET A 1 -17.33 9.74 5.39
N GLU A 2 -17.76 8.68 4.69
CA GLU A 2 -17.65 7.29 5.18
C GLU A 2 -16.28 6.65 4.89
N ASN A 3 -15.56 7.14 3.87
CA ASN A 3 -14.36 6.49 3.34
C ASN A 3 -13.05 6.82 4.10
N GLN A 4 -13.07 7.73 5.08
CA GLN A 4 -11.86 8.10 5.83
C GLN A 4 -11.50 7.09 6.94
N ASN A 5 -12.45 6.25 7.38
CA ASN A 5 -12.17 5.20 8.38
C ASN A 5 -11.59 3.91 7.79
N LYS A 6 -11.74 3.70 6.48
CA LYS A 6 -11.21 2.51 5.78
C LYS A 6 -9.71 2.62 5.56
N ILE A 7 -9.04 1.47 5.61
CA ILE A 7 -7.61 1.36 5.26
C ILE A 7 -7.50 1.06 3.78
N TYR A 8 -6.64 1.80 3.07
CA TYR A 8 -6.23 1.50 1.71
C TYR A 8 -4.99 0.61 1.78
N HIS A 9 -5.12 -0.63 1.34
CA HIS A 9 -4.03 -1.60 1.29
C HIS A 9 -3.51 -1.74 -0.14
N PHE A 10 -2.23 -1.44 -0.33
CA PHE A 10 -1.56 -1.54 -1.62
C PHE A 10 -0.86 -2.89 -1.76
N VAL A 11 -1.09 -3.60 -2.86
CA VAL A 11 -0.29 -4.78 -3.25
C VAL A 11 0.74 -4.32 -4.27
N GLY A 12 2.03 -4.38 -3.91
CA GLY A 12 3.11 -3.78 -4.71
C GLY A 12 3.31 -2.28 -4.43
N ILE A 13 3.24 -1.88 -3.14
CA ILE A 13 3.27 -0.46 -2.75
C ILE A 13 4.57 0.27 -3.11
N LYS A 14 5.69 -0.45 -3.26
CA LYS A 14 6.99 0.12 -3.64
C LYS A 14 7.09 0.40 -5.14
N GLY A 15 6.09 0.05 -5.96
CA GLY A 15 6.07 0.41 -7.38
C GLY A 15 6.03 1.94 -7.59
N SER A 16 6.66 2.46 -8.65
CA SER A 16 6.79 3.93 -8.87
C SER A 16 5.45 4.69 -8.87
N GLY A 17 4.44 4.19 -9.58
CA GLY A 17 3.10 4.77 -9.57
C GLY A 17 2.35 4.52 -8.25
N MET A 18 2.58 3.36 -7.64
CA MET A 18 1.90 2.93 -6.41
C MET A 18 2.37 3.77 -5.22
N SER A 19 3.67 4.00 -5.07
CA SER A 19 4.23 4.82 -4.00
C SER A 19 3.72 6.26 -4.10
N SER A 20 3.63 6.82 -5.31
CA SER A 20 3.08 8.17 -5.52
C SER A 20 1.61 8.25 -5.12
N LEU A 21 0.79 7.27 -5.51
CA LEU A 21 -0.63 7.24 -5.14
C LEU A 21 -0.82 7.05 -3.63
N ALA A 22 -0.03 6.17 -3.00
CA ALA A 22 -0.07 5.93 -1.56
C ALA A 22 0.21 7.21 -0.76
N LEU A 23 1.23 7.98 -1.17
CA LEU A 23 1.55 9.28 -0.56
C LEU A 23 0.41 10.29 -0.72
N VAL A 24 -0.18 10.40 -1.91
CA VAL A 24 -1.32 11.32 -2.14
C VAL A 24 -2.52 10.96 -1.26
N LEU A 25 -2.82 9.66 -1.08
CA LEU A 25 -3.91 9.24 -0.19
C LEU A 25 -3.58 9.55 1.27
N HIS A 26 -2.35 9.30 1.70
CA HIS A 26 -1.88 9.64 3.04
C HIS A 26 -1.98 11.14 3.32
N GLU A 27 -1.52 12.01 2.40
CA GLU A 27 -1.62 13.47 2.51
C GLU A 27 -3.07 13.96 2.56
N LYS A 28 -4.01 13.24 1.95
CA LYS A 28 -5.45 13.51 2.03
C LYS A 28 -6.10 13.05 3.35
N GLY A 29 -5.32 12.47 4.26
CA GLY A 29 -5.77 11.99 5.58
C GLY A 29 -6.39 10.60 5.56
N TYR A 30 -6.20 9.81 4.50
CA TYR A 30 -6.62 8.41 4.48
C TYR A 30 -5.61 7.52 5.20
N ARG A 31 -6.09 6.42 5.78
CA ARG A 31 -5.23 5.39 6.38
C ARG A 31 -4.66 4.52 5.27
N VAL A 32 -3.34 4.45 5.16
CA VAL A 32 -2.64 3.75 4.08
C VAL A 32 -1.64 2.75 4.66
N GLN A 33 -1.58 1.57 4.05
CA GLN A 33 -0.51 0.60 4.24
C GLN A 33 -0.27 -0.13 2.91
N GLY A 34 0.76 -0.97 2.84
CA GLY A 34 0.85 -1.90 1.73
C GLY A 34 1.88 -3.00 1.93
N SER A 35 1.73 -4.03 1.10
CA SER A 35 2.62 -5.17 1.02
C SER A 35 3.50 -5.09 -0.23
N ASP A 36 4.74 -5.54 -0.12
CA ASP A 36 5.67 -5.71 -1.25
C ASP A 36 6.72 -6.79 -0.94
N VAL A 37 7.59 -7.10 -1.90
CA VAL A 37 8.79 -7.92 -1.66
C VAL A 37 9.72 -7.23 -0.65
N GLU A 38 10.55 -8.00 0.04
CA GLU A 38 11.48 -7.46 1.06
C GLU A 38 12.57 -6.55 0.48
N GLU A 39 12.91 -6.75 -0.79
CA GLU A 39 13.92 -5.97 -1.54
C GLU A 39 13.70 -4.45 -1.37
N TYR A 40 14.79 -3.71 -1.22
CA TYR A 40 14.73 -2.26 -1.11
C TYR A 40 14.52 -1.61 -2.48
N PHE A 41 13.59 -0.66 -2.55
CA PHE A 41 13.42 0.22 -3.72
C PHE A 41 13.49 1.68 -3.30
N PHE A 42 14.09 2.54 -4.13
CA PHE A 42 14.25 3.97 -3.81
C PHE A 42 12.92 4.71 -3.54
N THR A 43 11.83 4.22 -4.12
CA THR A 43 10.45 4.67 -3.95
C THR A 43 9.93 4.46 -2.53
N GLN A 44 10.45 3.48 -1.78
CA GLN A 44 10.01 3.19 -0.42
C GLN A 44 10.46 4.26 0.58
N ARG A 45 11.54 4.99 0.28
CA ARG A 45 12.14 6.00 1.18
C ARG A 45 11.13 7.03 1.66
N ASP A 46 10.31 7.56 0.75
CA ASP A 46 9.37 8.63 1.09
C ASP A 46 8.09 8.07 1.74
N LEU A 47 7.76 6.80 1.50
CA LEU A 47 6.71 6.07 2.25
C LEU A 47 7.11 5.88 3.72
N GLU A 48 8.36 5.46 3.97
CA GLU A 48 8.91 5.28 5.31
C GLU A 48 8.93 6.61 6.09
N LYS A 49 9.38 7.70 5.44
CA LYS A 49 9.35 9.04 6.04
C LYS A 49 7.95 9.53 6.38
N ALA A 50 6.95 9.15 5.57
CA ALA A 50 5.55 9.46 5.82
C ALA A 50 4.94 8.60 6.96
N GLY A 51 5.66 7.58 7.45
CA GLY A 51 5.15 6.66 8.47
C GLY A 51 4.13 5.65 7.93
N ILE A 52 4.10 5.42 6.61
CA ILE A 52 3.23 4.43 5.98
C ILE A 52 3.79 3.03 6.26
N ALA A 53 2.94 2.12 6.74
CA ALA A 53 3.35 0.75 7.02
C ALA A 53 3.65 -0.02 5.73
N LEU A 54 4.89 -0.51 5.61
CA LEU A 54 5.36 -1.39 4.55
C LEU A 54 5.52 -2.80 5.11
N LEU A 55 4.81 -3.77 4.53
CA LEU A 55 4.76 -5.15 5.00
C LEU A 55 5.32 -6.10 3.93
N PRO A 56 5.88 -7.26 4.31
CA PRO A 56 6.06 -8.37 3.37
C PRO A 56 4.70 -8.85 2.85
N PHE A 57 4.66 -9.56 1.72
CA PHE A 57 3.44 -10.23 1.28
C PHE A 57 2.98 -11.28 2.30
N ASP A 58 1.78 -11.10 2.82
CA ASP A 58 1.07 -12.04 3.67
C ASP A 58 -0.44 -11.80 3.51
N LYS A 59 -1.20 -12.87 3.29
CA LYS A 59 -2.67 -12.84 3.22
C LYS A 59 -3.30 -12.25 4.48
N GLU A 60 -2.66 -12.40 5.64
CA GLU A 60 -3.16 -11.91 6.93
C GLU A 60 -3.09 -10.36 7.03
N ASN A 61 -2.32 -9.72 6.14
CA ASN A 61 -2.27 -8.26 6.06
C ASN A 61 -3.54 -7.65 5.44
N ILE A 62 -4.39 -8.45 4.80
CA ILE A 62 -5.62 -8.02 4.14
C ILE A 62 -6.83 -8.39 4.99
N GLN A 63 -7.69 -7.42 5.27
CA GLN A 63 -8.88 -7.59 6.09
C GLN A 63 -10.14 -7.16 5.32
N PRO A 64 -11.33 -7.74 5.60
CA PRO A 64 -12.54 -7.55 4.79
C PRO A 64 -12.99 -6.09 4.58
N GLU A 65 -12.68 -5.17 5.50
CA GLU A 65 -13.12 -3.77 5.44
C GLU A 65 -12.13 -2.84 4.72
N MET A 66 -11.04 -3.38 4.18
CA MET A 66 -10.02 -2.63 3.47
C MET A 66 -10.42 -2.34 2.02
N VAL A 67 -9.91 -1.24 1.48
CA VAL A 67 -9.92 -0.97 0.05
C VAL A 67 -8.61 -1.46 -0.53
N ILE A 68 -8.66 -2.41 -1.46
CA ILE A 68 -7.46 -3.01 -2.06
C ILE A 68 -7.10 -2.29 -3.35
N ILE A 69 -5.82 -1.91 -3.48
CA ILE A 69 -5.26 -1.33 -4.69
C ILE A 69 -4.12 -2.24 -5.16
N GLN A 70 -4.34 -2.98 -6.23
CA GLN A 70 -3.38 -3.93 -6.78
C GLN A 70 -2.60 -3.30 -7.93
N GLY A 71 -1.27 -3.31 -7.82
CA GLY A 71 -0.38 -2.89 -8.91
C GLY A 71 -0.29 -3.95 -10.00
N ASN A 72 -0.01 -3.53 -11.23
CA ASN A 72 0.08 -4.43 -12.40
C ASN A 72 1.29 -5.39 -12.37
N ALA A 73 2.21 -5.21 -11.43
CA ALA A 73 3.41 -6.05 -11.32
C ALA A 73 3.13 -7.46 -10.79
N PHE A 74 1.98 -7.65 -10.13
CA PHE A 74 1.59 -8.94 -9.53
C PHE A 74 0.25 -9.40 -10.11
N PRO A 75 0.16 -10.64 -10.61
CA PRO A 75 -1.09 -11.15 -11.19
C PRO A 75 -2.15 -11.37 -10.10
N ASP A 76 -3.42 -11.49 -10.51
CA ASP A 76 -4.54 -11.75 -9.60
C ASP A 76 -4.44 -13.08 -8.85
N THR A 77 -3.56 -13.98 -9.31
CA THR A 77 -3.24 -15.25 -8.66
C THR A 77 -2.16 -15.12 -7.59
N HIS A 78 -1.66 -13.91 -7.34
CA HIS A 78 -0.70 -13.67 -6.27
C HIS A 78 -1.38 -13.92 -4.91
N PRO A 79 -0.80 -14.77 -4.04
CA PRO A 79 -1.41 -15.20 -2.80
C PRO A 79 -1.51 -14.11 -1.73
#